data_AF-A0A2A7GXG5-F1
#
_entry.id   AF-A0A2A7GXG5-F1
#
_cell.length_a   1.000
_cell.length_b   1.000
_cell.length_c   1.000
_cell.angle_alpha   90.00
_cell.angle_beta   90.00
_cell.angle_gamma   90.00
#
_symmetry.space_group_name_H-M   'P 1'
#
loop_
_entity.id
_entity.type
_entity.pdbx_description
1 polymer ?
#
loop_
_entity_poly.entity_id
_entity_poly.type
_entity_poly.pdbx_seq_one_letter_code
_entity_poly.pdbx_strand_id
1 'polypeptide(L)'
;MPHQIFDGQTESQLKVLNEISTLSETIGIEFWLRGGWAIDFLLGKITRPHDDIDLITWIKNRERLELELSKLGYEQASVKEQFRSRQSDFHKDNVEITFGYITHSENGSLIMNGLPEWKWRSDALLPQSFMLQGISAHVLNPKQLLEEKEVYEQIGRTPRLKDAESKKILRRIISALN
;
A
#
# COMPACT_ATOMS: atom_id res chain seq x y z
N MET A 1 9.18 0.29 27.84
CA MET A 1 8.22 -0.31 26.89
C MET A 1 8.66 -1.73 26.63
N PRO A 2 7.81 -2.76 26.77
CA PRO A 2 8.18 -4.11 26.41
C PRO A 2 8.53 -4.15 24.92
N HIS A 3 9.68 -4.72 24.57
CA HIS A 3 10.09 -4.92 23.18
C HIS A 3 9.12 -5.95 22.58
N GLN A 4 8.29 -5.51 21.64
CA GLN A 4 7.37 -6.40 20.95
C GLN A 4 8.21 -7.31 20.05
N ILE A 5 8.25 -8.61 20.36
CA ILE A 5 9.01 -9.58 19.56
C ILE A 5 8.15 -9.90 18.34
N PHE A 6 8.66 -9.58 17.16
CA PHE A 6 8.03 -9.91 15.89
C PHE A 6 8.70 -11.12 15.25
N ASP A 7 8.03 -11.78 14.31
CA ASP A 7 8.72 -12.76 13.47
C ASP A 7 9.72 -12.07 12.52
N GLY A 8 10.69 -12.83 12.02
CA GLY A 8 11.75 -12.29 11.17
C GLY A 8 11.23 -11.63 9.88
N GLN A 9 10.08 -12.09 9.36
CA GLN A 9 9.47 -11.48 8.16
C GLN A 9 8.92 -10.09 8.46
N THR A 10 8.19 -9.94 9.57
CA THR A 10 7.66 -8.66 10.04
C THR A 10 8.79 -7.68 10.32
N GLU A 11 9.88 -8.12 10.94
CA GLU A 11 11.05 -7.28 11.16
C GLU A 11 11.70 -6.81 9.85
N SER A 12 11.86 -7.69 8.86
CA SER A 12 12.35 -7.32 7.53
C SER A 12 11.42 -6.31 6.85
N GLN A 13 10.11 -6.53 6.91
CA GLN A 13 9.12 -5.62 6.33
C GLN A 13 9.13 -4.24 7.00
N LEU A 14 9.29 -4.16 8.32
CA LEU A 14 9.43 -2.88 9.03
C LEU A 14 10.70 -2.12 8.59
N LYS A 15 11.83 -2.82 8.37
CA LYS A 15 13.04 -2.18 7.83
C LYS A 15 12.82 -1.62 6.44
N VAL A 16 12.18 -2.39 5.56
CA VAL A 16 11.84 -1.96 4.19
C VAL A 16 10.87 -0.77 4.21
N LEU A 17 9.83 -0.80 5.05
CA LEU A 17 8.90 0.33 5.21
C LEU A 17 9.61 1.60 5.68
N ASN A 18 10.53 1.48 6.63
CA ASN A 18 11.32 2.62 7.10
C ASN A 18 12.23 3.19 6.00
N GLU A 19 12.87 2.33 5.22
CA GLU A 19 13.73 2.72 4.10
C GLU A 19 12.91 3.42 3.00
N ILE A 20 11.77 2.86 2.61
CA ILE A 20 10.86 3.47 1.62
C ILE A 20 10.32 4.82 2.13
N SER A 21 9.96 4.92 3.42
CA SER A 21 9.54 6.18 4.04
C SER A 21 10.63 7.25 3.93
N THR A 22 11.86 6.91 4.36
CA THR A 22 13.02 7.81 4.28
C THR A 22 13.37 8.21 2.85
N LEU A 23 13.35 7.24 1.92
CA LEU A 23 13.59 7.49 0.50
C LEU A 23 12.57 8.48 -0.06
N SER A 24 11.28 8.25 0.24
CA SER A 24 10.19 9.04 -0.30
C SER A 24 10.28 10.50 0.14
N GLU A 25 10.60 10.73 1.41
CA GLU A 25 10.91 12.06 1.94
C GLU A 25 12.11 12.69 1.22
N THR A 26 13.20 11.93 1.03
CA THR A 26 14.43 12.39 0.38
C THR A 26 14.18 12.84 -1.07
N ILE A 27 13.33 12.12 -1.80
CA ILE A 27 13.06 12.41 -3.21
C ILE A 27 11.80 13.25 -3.43
N GLY A 28 11.10 13.62 -2.35
CA GLY A 28 9.93 14.49 -2.39
C GLY A 28 8.73 13.85 -3.10
N ILE A 29 8.50 12.55 -2.88
CA ILE A 29 7.31 11.85 -3.37
C ILE A 29 6.42 11.43 -2.20
N GLU A 30 5.13 11.39 -2.45
CA GLU A 30 4.15 10.83 -1.53
C GLU A 30 3.81 9.40 -1.95
N PHE A 31 3.58 8.55 -0.96
CA PHE A 31 2.97 7.24 -1.14
C PHE A 31 1.89 7.02 -0.09
N TRP A 32 0.95 6.13 -0.40
CA TRP A 32 -0.07 5.66 0.52
C TRP A 32 0.05 4.16 0.69
N LEU A 33 0.14 3.70 1.93
CA LEU A 33 0.02 2.27 2.23
C LEU A 33 -1.37 1.78 1.86
N ARG A 34 -1.39 0.56 1.34
CA ARG A 34 -2.56 -0.23 1.01
C ARG A 34 -2.50 -1.58 1.74
N GLY A 35 -3.56 -2.37 1.63
CA GLY A 35 -3.53 -3.76 2.04
C GLY A 35 -3.48 -3.94 3.57
N GLY A 36 -2.75 -4.95 4.02
CA GLY A 36 -2.67 -5.30 5.44
C GLY A 36 -1.91 -4.27 6.28
N TRP A 37 -0.78 -3.78 5.77
CA TRP A 37 0.03 -2.78 6.47
C TRP A 37 -0.73 -1.45 6.68
N ALA A 38 -1.54 -1.02 5.72
CA ALA A 38 -2.39 0.17 5.90
C ALA A 38 -3.32 0.05 7.12
N ILE A 39 -3.90 -1.13 7.34
CA ILE A 39 -4.79 -1.40 8.49
C ILE A 39 -4.01 -1.29 9.80
N ASP A 40 -2.80 -1.83 9.85
CA ASP A 40 -1.99 -1.81 11.07
C ASP A 40 -1.49 -0.39 11.41
N PHE A 41 -1.17 0.42 10.40
CA PHE A 41 -0.88 1.85 10.58
C PHE A 41 -2.09 2.63 11.08
N LEU A 42 -3.28 2.38 10.51
CA LEU A 42 -4.54 2.97 10.99
C LEU A 42 -4.85 2.62 12.45
N LEU A 43 -4.46 1.42 12.90
CA LEU A 43 -4.68 0.94 14.27
C LEU A 43 -3.54 1.30 15.23
N GLY A 44 -2.40 1.77 14.73
CA GLY A 44 -1.19 2.00 15.53
C GLY A 44 -0.60 0.73 16.15
N LYS A 45 -0.93 -0.46 15.63
CA LYS A 45 -0.41 -1.74 16.12
C LYS A 45 -0.39 -2.80 15.03
N ILE A 46 0.58 -3.71 15.10
CA ILE A 46 0.65 -4.87 14.22
C ILE A 46 -0.40 -5.90 14.64
N THR A 47 -1.29 -6.30 13.73
CA THR A 47 -2.41 -7.20 14.05
C THR A 47 -2.15 -8.65 13.66
N ARG A 48 -1.29 -8.89 12.68
CA ARG A 48 -0.86 -10.20 12.18
C ARG A 48 0.40 -10.07 11.32
N PRO A 49 1.09 -11.18 11.01
CA PRO A 49 2.09 -11.20 9.93
C PRO A 49 1.45 -10.85 8.58
N HIS A 50 2.20 -10.17 7.72
CA HIS A 50 1.81 -9.82 6.34
C HIS A 50 2.73 -10.50 5.33
N ASP A 51 2.19 -10.83 4.16
CA ASP A 51 2.96 -11.54 3.12
C ASP A 51 3.84 -10.54 2.35
N ASP A 52 3.33 -9.33 2.14
CA ASP A 52 3.80 -8.33 1.20
C ASP A 52 3.63 -6.89 1.74
N ILE A 53 4.24 -5.92 1.05
CA ILE A 53 4.01 -4.48 1.23
C ILE A 53 3.33 -3.92 -0.03
N ASP A 54 2.09 -3.46 0.12
CA ASP A 54 1.34 -2.77 -0.94
C ASP A 54 1.39 -1.25 -0.75
N LEU A 55 1.84 -0.54 -1.78
CA LEU A 55 2.01 0.92 -1.79
C LEU A 55 1.34 1.50 -3.03
N ILE A 56 0.89 2.75 -2.92
CA ILE A 56 0.29 3.51 -4.02
C ILE A 56 1.01 4.84 -4.16
N THR A 57 1.35 5.24 -5.38
CA THR A 57 1.88 6.58 -5.66
C THR A 57 1.41 7.07 -7.02
N TRP A 58 1.74 8.32 -7.36
CA TRP A 58 1.41 8.90 -8.67
C TRP A 58 2.26 8.31 -9.78
N ILE A 59 1.66 8.04 -10.95
CA ILE A 59 2.39 7.51 -12.12
C ILE A 59 3.60 8.37 -12.52
N LYS A 60 3.52 9.70 -12.37
CA LYS A 60 4.64 10.63 -12.63
C LYS A 60 5.87 10.39 -11.77
N ASN A 61 5.72 9.71 -10.62
CA ASN A 61 6.82 9.40 -9.71
C ASN A 61 7.58 8.14 -10.12
N ARG A 62 7.01 7.31 -11.00
CA ARG A 62 7.49 5.96 -11.33
C ARG A 62 8.97 5.93 -11.67
N GLU A 63 9.39 6.67 -12.69
CA GLU A 63 10.76 6.57 -13.23
C GLU A 63 11.80 6.93 -12.15
N ARG A 64 11.53 8.00 -11.39
CA ARG A 64 12.40 8.43 -10.30
C ARG A 64 12.40 7.41 -9.16
N LEU A 65 11.24 6.90 -8.77
CA LEU A 65 11.11 5.89 -7.72
C LEU A 65 11.88 4.61 -8.10
N GLU A 66 11.64 4.07 -9.30
CA GLU A 66 12.32 2.86 -9.81
C GLU A 66 13.84 3.02 -9.81
N LEU A 67 14.34 4.16 -10.30
CA LEU A 67 15.77 4.47 -10.32
C LEU A 67 16.38 4.50 -8.91
N GLU A 68 15.74 5.17 -7.96
CA GLU A 68 16.30 5.34 -6.62
C GLU A 68 16.19 4.07 -5.77
N LEU A 69 15.09 3.31 -5.91
CA LEU A 69 14.99 1.97 -5.34
C LEU A 69 16.09 1.04 -5.88
N SER A 70 16.36 1.08 -7.18
CA SER A 70 17.45 0.30 -7.77
C SER A 70 18.82 0.63 -7.17
N LYS A 71 19.11 1.91 -6.92
CA LYS A 71 20.35 2.35 -6.24
C LYS A 71 20.45 1.85 -4.80
N LEU A 72 19.33 1.71 -4.12
CA LEU A 72 19.25 1.11 -2.79
C LEU A 72 19.28 -0.42 -2.82
N GLY A 73 19.43 -1.04 -3.99
CA GLY A 73 19.51 -2.49 -4.15
C GLY A 73 18.17 -3.19 -3.99
N TYR A 74 17.07 -2.54 -4.38
CA TYR A 74 15.80 -3.20 -4.67
C TYR A 74 15.86 -3.75 -6.08
N GLU A 75 15.42 -4.99 -6.24
CA GLU A 75 15.42 -5.68 -7.51
C GLU A 75 14.00 -5.69 -8.09
N GLN A 76 13.85 -5.22 -9.33
CA GLN A 76 12.55 -5.13 -9.97
C GLN A 76 12.13 -6.50 -10.52
N ALA A 77 10.95 -6.97 -10.12
CA ALA A 77 10.35 -8.20 -10.61
C ALA A 77 9.58 -7.97 -11.92
N SER A 78 9.54 -9.00 -12.77
CA SER A 78 8.77 -8.96 -14.01
C SER A 78 7.26 -9.00 -13.74
N VAL A 79 6.55 -7.97 -14.19
CA VAL A 79 5.09 -7.93 -14.15
C VAL A 79 4.49 -8.37 -15.50
N LYS A 80 3.31 -9.02 -15.45
CA LYS A 80 2.60 -9.42 -16.68
C LYS A 80 2.26 -8.18 -17.51
N GLU A 81 2.22 -8.34 -18.83
CA GLU A 81 2.01 -7.24 -19.79
C GLU A 81 0.84 -6.33 -19.41
N GLN A 82 -0.31 -6.92 -19.03
CA GLN A 82 -1.50 -6.16 -18.66
C GLN A 82 -1.36 -5.29 -17.40
N PHE A 83 -0.30 -5.48 -16.61
CA PHE A 83 -0.02 -4.75 -15.36
C PHE A 83 1.16 -3.79 -15.49
N ARG A 84 1.91 -3.80 -16.60
CA ARG A 84 3.12 -2.98 -16.78
C ARG A 84 2.87 -1.49 -16.65
N SER A 85 1.69 -1.01 -17.01
CA SER A 85 1.29 0.39 -16.82
C SER A 85 0.73 0.67 -15.43
N ARG A 86 0.28 -0.36 -14.70
CA ARG A 86 -0.46 -0.23 -13.43
C ARG A 86 0.41 -0.33 -12.21
N GLN A 87 1.49 -1.12 -12.28
CA GLN A 87 2.32 -1.39 -11.11
C GLN A 87 3.77 -1.69 -11.48
N SER A 88 4.63 -1.58 -10.48
CA SER A 88 5.98 -2.14 -10.46
C SER A 88 6.12 -3.00 -9.20
N ASP A 89 6.59 -4.23 -9.40
CA ASP A 89 6.88 -5.16 -8.31
C ASP A 89 8.38 -5.19 -8.06
N PHE A 90 8.76 -5.29 -6.79
CA PHE A 90 10.14 -5.35 -6.35
C PHE A 90 10.31 -6.42 -5.28
N HIS A 91 11.54 -6.88 -5.13
CA HIS A 91 11.97 -7.59 -3.95
C HIS A 91 13.18 -6.90 -3.31
N LYS A 92 13.22 -6.98 -1.98
CA LYS A 92 14.38 -6.62 -1.17
C LYS A 92 14.59 -7.73 -0.15
N ASP A 93 15.67 -8.47 -0.29
CA ASP A 93 15.90 -9.71 0.45
C ASP A 93 14.70 -10.67 0.33
N ASN A 94 13.98 -10.93 1.43
CA ASN A 94 12.80 -11.78 1.49
C ASN A 94 11.46 -11.02 1.48
N VAL A 95 11.49 -9.71 1.20
CA VAL A 95 10.30 -8.85 1.24
C VAL A 95 9.84 -8.56 -0.18
N GLU A 96 8.57 -8.85 -0.44
CA GLU A 96 7.87 -8.47 -1.68
C GLU A 96 7.21 -7.11 -1.51
N ILE A 97 7.40 -6.22 -2.50
CA ILE A 97 6.86 -4.86 -2.51
C ILE A 97 6.16 -4.61 -3.84
N THR A 98 4.93 -4.12 -3.80
CA THR A 98 4.21 -3.66 -4.99
C THR A 98 3.91 -2.18 -4.88
N PHE A 99 4.33 -1.41 -5.88
CA PHE A 99 3.87 -0.04 -6.09
C PHE A 99 2.81 -0.01 -7.18
N GLY A 100 1.56 0.29 -6.82
CA GLY A 100 0.50 0.63 -7.75
C GLY A 100 0.52 2.12 -8.12
N TYR A 101 0.18 2.42 -9.37
CA TYR A 101 0.20 3.79 -9.88
C TYR A 101 -1.21 4.33 -10.13
N ILE A 102 -1.48 5.51 -9.57
CA ILE A 102 -2.71 6.26 -9.79
C ILE A 102 -2.47 7.48 -10.67
N THR A 103 -3.52 7.92 -11.33
CA THR A 103 -3.57 9.15 -12.12
C THR A 103 -4.97 9.75 -12.09
N HIS A 104 -5.14 10.95 -12.63
CA HIS A 104 -6.45 11.52 -12.90
C HIS A 104 -6.85 11.16 -14.34
N SER A 105 -8.11 10.76 -14.53
CA SER A 105 -8.71 10.68 -15.86
C SER A 105 -8.98 12.09 -16.40
N GLU A 106 -9.34 12.18 -17.69
CA GLU A 106 -9.66 13.45 -18.36
C GLU A 106 -10.77 14.26 -17.68
N ASN A 107 -11.72 13.57 -17.02
CA ASN A 107 -12.80 14.20 -16.27
C ASN A 107 -12.43 14.50 -14.79
N GLY A 108 -11.16 14.36 -14.41
CA GLY A 108 -10.67 14.65 -13.06
C GLY A 108 -10.94 13.56 -12.01
N SER A 109 -11.49 12.39 -12.38
CA SER A 109 -11.65 11.29 -11.43
C SER A 109 -10.31 10.63 -11.11
N LEU A 110 -10.10 10.23 -9.85
CA LEU A 110 -8.95 9.42 -9.48
C LEU A 110 -9.14 7.99 -10.00
N ILE A 111 -8.15 7.47 -10.72
CA ILE A 111 -8.18 6.14 -11.35
C ILE A 111 -6.87 5.39 -11.15
N MET A 112 -6.93 4.07 -11.25
CA MET A 112 -5.74 3.24 -11.47
C MET A 112 -5.17 3.52 -12.87
N ASN A 113 -3.85 3.76 -12.96
CA ASN A 113 -3.21 4.08 -14.23
C ASN A 113 -3.38 2.95 -15.25
N GLY A 114 -3.82 3.26 -16.47
CA GLY A 114 -4.08 2.25 -17.49
C GLY A 114 -5.29 1.33 -17.21
N LEU A 115 -6.20 1.74 -16.33
CA LEU A 115 -7.47 1.06 -16.04
C LEU A 115 -8.58 2.08 -15.68
N PRO A 116 -9.06 2.88 -16.66
CA PRO A 116 -10.00 3.99 -16.43
C PRO A 116 -11.36 3.57 -15.86
N GLU A 117 -11.77 2.31 -16.02
CA GLU A 117 -12.95 1.73 -15.40
C GLU A 117 -12.81 1.57 -13.88
N TRP A 118 -11.57 1.51 -13.38
CA TRP A 118 -11.27 1.36 -11.96
C TRP A 118 -11.14 2.72 -11.27
N LYS A 119 -12.29 3.36 -11.08
CA LYS A 119 -12.41 4.65 -10.40
C LYS A 119 -12.31 4.48 -8.89
N TRP A 120 -11.54 5.36 -8.27
CA TRP A 120 -11.38 5.45 -6.82
C TRP A 120 -12.25 6.57 -6.26
N ARG A 121 -12.48 6.51 -4.96
CA ARG A 121 -13.15 7.59 -4.24
C ARG A 121 -12.32 8.86 -4.34
N SER A 122 -12.97 10.02 -4.40
CA SER A 122 -12.28 11.32 -4.39
C SER A 122 -11.53 11.59 -3.07
N ASP A 123 -11.95 10.94 -1.99
CA ASP A 123 -11.33 10.98 -0.66
C ASP A 123 -10.41 9.76 -0.39
N ALA A 124 -10.01 9.02 -1.43
CA ALA A 124 -9.24 7.78 -1.29
C ALA A 124 -7.86 7.97 -0.64
N LEU A 125 -7.24 9.14 -0.83
CA LEU A 125 -5.91 9.46 -0.34
C LEU A 125 -6.02 10.30 0.94
N LEU A 126 -5.63 9.73 2.09
CA LEU A 126 -5.62 10.51 3.33
C LEU A 126 -4.44 11.48 3.34
N PRO A 127 -4.67 12.77 3.66
CA PRO A 127 -3.61 13.77 3.72
C PRO A 127 -2.73 13.64 4.98
N GLN A 128 -3.25 13.06 6.06
CA GLN A 128 -2.49 12.85 7.30
C GLN A 128 -1.60 11.61 7.21
N SER A 129 -0.49 11.62 7.94
CA SER A 129 0.34 10.44 8.17
C SER A 129 -0.06 9.71 9.45
N PHE A 130 0.33 8.45 9.52
CA PHE A 130 0.13 7.55 10.66
C PHE A 130 1.49 7.01 11.09
N MET A 131 1.63 6.74 12.39
CA MET A 131 2.88 6.25 12.98
C MET A 131 2.72 4.81 13.46
N LEU A 132 3.66 3.95 13.09
CA LEU A 132 3.76 2.57 13.57
C LEU A 132 5.24 2.20 13.76
N GLN A 133 5.61 1.75 14.96
CA GLN A 133 7.00 1.38 15.29
C GLN A 133 8.04 2.45 14.90
N GLY A 134 7.69 3.74 15.02
CA GLY A 134 8.56 4.86 14.67
C GLY A 134 8.60 5.23 13.18
N ILE A 135 7.87 4.51 12.34
CA ILE A 135 7.76 4.77 10.89
C ILE A 135 6.52 5.64 10.64
N SER A 136 6.71 6.75 9.91
CA SER A 136 5.64 7.62 9.44
C SER A 136 5.27 7.28 7.99
N ALA A 137 3.98 7.11 7.69
CA ALA A 137 3.48 6.88 6.34
C ALA A 137 2.05 7.39 6.15
N HIS A 138 1.68 7.81 4.94
CA HIS A 138 0.27 7.98 4.60
C HIS A 138 -0.37 6.62 4.32
N VAL A 139 -1.69 6.55 4.44
CA VAL A 139 -2.48 5.33 4.21
C VAL A 139 -3.69 5.67 3.36
N LEU A 140 -4.18 4.71 2.57
CA LEU A 140 -5.46 4.88 1.89
C LEU A 140 -6.60 5.02 2.91
N ASN A 141 -7.64 5.76 2.51
CA ASN A 141 -8.85 5.91 3.28
C ASN A 141 -9.46 4.54 3.61
N PRO A 142 -9.86 4.26 4.87
CA PRO A 142 -10.48 2.99 5.25
C PRO A 142 -11.66 2.59 4.37
N LYS A 143 -12.43 3.56 3.86
CA LYS A 143 -13.54 3.33 2.92
C LYS A 143 -13.03 2.80 1.57
N GLN A 144 -11.95 3.38 1.04
CA GLN A 144 -11.29 2.88 -0.18
C GLN A 144 -10.73 1.48 0.03
N LEU A 145 -10.02 1.23 1.13
CA LEU A 145 -9.48 -0.10 1.47
C LEU A 145 -10.57 -1.17 1.56
N LEU A 146 -11.76 -0.81 2.08
CA LEU A 146 -12.90 -1.71 2.16
C LEU A 146 -13.49 -2.00 0.78
N GLU A 147 -13.74 -0.97 -0.03
CA GLU A 147 -14.28 -1.09 -1.38
C GLU A 147 -13.40 -1.99 -2.26
N GLU A 148 -12.07 -1.82 -2.21
CA GLU A 148 -11.15 -2.68 -2.98
C GLU A 148 -11.29 -4.16 -2.62
N LYS A 149 -11.46 -4.48 -1.34
CA LYS A 149 -11.64 -5.86 -0.87
C LYS A 149 -13.00 -6.44 -1.29
N GLU A 150 -14.04 -5.61 -1.33
CA GLU A 150 -15.38 -6.03 -1.76
C GLU A 150 -15.46 -6.25 -3.26
N VAL A 151 -14.83 -5.40 -4.08
CA VAL A 151 -14.82 -5.58 -5.54
C VAL A 151 -14.01 -6.81 -5.94
N TYR A 152 -12.90 -7.12 -5.25
CA TYR A 152 -12.14 -8.36 -5.51
C TYR A 152 -12.96 -9.64 -5.34
N GLU A 153 -13.89 -9.66 -4.40
CA GLU A 153 -14.81 -10.77 -4.21
C GLU A 153 -15.83 -10.86 -5.37
N GLN A 154 -16.31 -9.72 -5.87
CA GLN A 154 -17.29 -9.66 -6.97
C GLN A 154 -16.73 -10.11 -8.32
N ILE A 155 -15.43 -9.86 -8.58
CA ILE A 155 -14.77 -10.27 -9.84
C ILE A 155 -14.26 -11.72 -9.80
N GLY A 156 -14.66 -12.50 -8.81
CA GLY A 156 -14.40 -13.95 -8.74
C GLY A 156 -12.97 -14.32 -8.36
N ARG A 157 -12.18 -13.42 -7.74
CA ARG A 157 -10.93 -13.84 -7.10
C ARG A 157 -11.24 -14.73 -5.90
N THR A 158 -10.46 -15.79 -5.73
CA THR A 158 -10.57 -16.70 -4.59
C THR A 158 -10.54 -15.92 -3.27
N PRO A 159 -11.61 -15.96 -2.47
CA PRO A 159 -11.66 -15.26 -1.19
C PRO A 159 -10.53 -15.75 -0.28
N ARG A 160 -9.69 -14.84 0.22
CA ARG A 160 -8.64 -15.19 1.18
C ARG A 160 -9.22 -15.08 2.59
N LEU A 161 -8.93 -16.06 3.46
CA LEU A 161 -9.43 -16.07 4.84
C LEU A 161 -9.12 -14.76 5.59
N LYS A 162 -7.93 -14.19 5.37
CA LYS A 162 -7.50 -12.91 5.97
C LYS A 162 -8.32 -11.68 5.52
N ASP A 163 -9.01 -11.75 4.39
CA ASP A 163 -9.83 -10.63 3.88
C ASP A 163 -11.12 -10.47 4.69
N ALA A 164 -11.70 -11.55 5.23
CA ALA A 164 -12.90 -11.47 6.08
C ALA A 164 -12.64 -10.67 7.37
N GLU A 165 -11.54 -10.97 8.06
CA GLU A 165 -11.14 -10.22 9.26
C GLU A 165 -10.75 -8.78 8.93
N SER A 166 -10.02 -8.56 7.84
CA SER A 166 -9.68 -7.20 7.38
C SER A 166 -10.93 -6.35 7.13
N LYS A 167 -11.96 -6.91 6.47
CA LYS A 167 -13.25 -6.22 6.25
C LYS A 167 -13.94 -5.87 7.57
N LYS A 168 -13.94 -6.77 8.56
CA LYS A 168 -14.51 -6.48 9.89
C LYS A 168 -13.78 -5.34 10.59
N ILE A 169 -12.44 -5.34 10.56
CA ILE A 169 -11.62 -4.28 11.15
C ILE A 169 -11.89 -2.94 10.46
N LEU A 170 -11.87 -2.90 9.12
CA LEU A 170 -12.13 -1.68 8.35
C LEU A 170 -13.51 -1.10 8.67
N ARG A 171 -14.56 -1.92 8.75
CA ARG A 171 -15.90 -1.46 9.14
C ARG A 171 -15.93 -0.86 10.55
N ARG A 172 -15.18 -1.43 11.50
CA ARG A 172 -15.04 -0.86 12.86
C ARG A 172 -14.31 0.49 12.84
N ILE A 173 -13.21 0.60 12.09
CA ILE A 173 -12.47 1.87 11.92
C ILE A 173 -13.40 2.93 11.32
N ILE A 174 -14.11 2.61 10.24
CA ILE A 174 -15.05 3.53 9.59
C ILE A 174 -16.15 3.97 10.55
N SER A 175 -16.71 3.05 11.35
CA SER A 175 -17.75 3.38 12.33
C SER A 175 -17.26 4.27 13.46
N ALA A 176 -15.97 4.28 13.77
CA ALA A 176 -15.39 5.13 14.81
C ALA A 176 -15.00 6.53 14.30
N LEU A 177 -14.96 6.72 12.98
CA LEU A 177 -14.66 8.00 12.31
C LEU A 177 -15.91 8.83 12.02
N ASN A 178 -17.10 8.23 12.14
CA ASN A 178 -18.40 8.90 12.01
C ASN A 178 -18.98 9.21 13.39
#